data_AF-A0A2C7A644-F1
#
_entry.id   AF-A0A2C7A644-F1
#
_cell.length_a   1.000
_cell.length_b   1.000
_cell.length_c   1.000
_cell.angle_alpha   90.00
_cell.angle_beta   90.00
_cell.angle_gamma   90.00
#
_symmetry.space_group_name_H-M   'P 1'
#
loop_
_entity.id
_entity.type
_entity.pdbx_description
1 polymer ?
#
loop_
_entity_poly.entity_id
_entity_poly.type
_entity_poly.pdbx_seq_one_letter_code
_entity_poly.pdbx_strand_id
1 'polypeptide(L)'
;MVRPLTERTANMAKLDAPLPAGFAEAIQQLVDQRNREGGPGHRRLYPRDLHEEALRELIGRAEAGEAILFLAPPSAKVRKSFWIDQDLKHGVDRLATEHGVTRTAVFVTALHTYLERQQAPSS
;
A
#
# COMPACT_ATOMS: atom_id res chain seq x y z
N MET A 1 -9.24 29.58 -12.55
CA MET A 1 -8.89 28.47 -13.45
C MET A 1 -8.95 27.18 -12.65
N VAL A 2 -9.91 26.31 -12.96
CA VAL A 2 -10.02 24.97 -12.35
C VAL A 2 -9.08 24.05 -13.13
N ARG A 3 -8.08 23.44 -12.48
CA ARG A 3 -7.24 22.42 -13.13
C ARG A 3 -8.14 21.22 -13.49
N PRO A 4 -8.12 20.72 -14.74
CA PRO A 4 -8.91 19.54 -15.09
C PRO A 4 -8.46 18.36 -14.22
N LEU A 5 -9.42 17.61 -13.69
CA LEU A 5 -9.16 16.33 -13.01
C LEU A 5 -8.45 15.42 -14.01
N THR A 6 -7.24 14.98 -13.68
CA THR A 6 -6.58 13.91 -14.43
C THR A 6 -7.37 12.61 -14.20
N GLU A 7 -7.36 11.66 -15.14
CA GLU A 7 -8.01 10.35 -14.96
C GLU A 7 -7.61 9.69 -13.62
N ARG A 8 -6.34 9.90 -13.21
CA ARG A 8 -5.80 9.43 -11.94
C ARG A 8 -6.45 10.05 -10.69
N THR A 9 -7.01 11.26 -10.79
CA THR A 9 -7.80 11.87 -9.71
C THR A 9 -9.29 11.51 -9.76
N ALA A 10 -9.82 11.16 -10.94
CA ALA A 10 -11.21 10.73 -11.10
C ALA A 10 -11.47 9.34 -10.47
N ASN A 11 -10.47 8.46 -10.51
CA ASN A 11 -10.57 7.07 -10.02
C ASN A 11 -9.89 6.87 -8.66
N MET A 12 -9.99 7.86 -7.76
CA MET A 12 -9.43 7.75 -6.41
C MET A 12 -10.49 7.27 -5.42
N ALA A 13 -10.10 6.31 -4.59
CA ALA A 13 -10.93 5.80 -3.52
C ALA A 13 -10.24 5.93 -2.17
N LYS A 14 -11.03 6.20 -1.13
CA LYS A 14 -10.55 6.37 0.25
C LYS A 14 -10.48 5.03 0.96
N LEU A 15 -9.40 4.79 1.68
CA LEU A 15 -9.22 3.67 2.61
C LEU A 15 -8.77 4.21 3.97
N ASP A 16 -9.44 3.80 5.04
CA ASP A 16 -9.09 4.21 6.41
C ASP A 16 -8.47 3.05 7.17
N ALA A 17 -7.24 3.23 7.67
CA ALA A 17 -6.52 2.20 8.41
C ALA A 17 -5.71 2.78 9.59
N PRO A 18 -5.72 2.14 10.77
CA PRO A 18 -4.67 2.36 11.77
C PRO A 18 -3.33 1.87 11.23
N LEU A 19 -2.29 2.69 11.38
CA LEU A 19 -0.93 2.30 11.06
C LEU A 19 -0.21 1.77 12.31
N PRO A 20 0.62 0.72 12.17
CA PRO A 20 1.59 0.37 13.20
C PRO A 20 2.55 1.53 13.52
N ALA A 21 3.13 1.53 14.71
CA ALA A 21 4.16 2.49 15.08
C ALA A 21 5.42 2.32 14.20
N GLY A 22 6.10 3.42 13.85
CA GLY A 22 7.30 3.39 13.00
C GLY A 22 7.02 3.17 11.50
N PHE A 23 5.76 2.90 11.14
CA PHE A 23 5.41 2.55 9.77
C PHE A 23 5.56 3.73 8.79
N ALA A 24 5.14 4.93 9.20
CA ALA A 24 5.22 6.12 8.35
C ALA A 24 6.69 6.48 8.08
N GLU A 25 7.53 6.33 9.08
CA GLU A 25 8.97 6.56 9.02
C GLU A 25 9.64 5.55 8.08
N ALA A 26 9.30 4.26 8.20
CA ALA A 26 9.87 3.21 7.33
C ALA A 26 9.51 3.42 5.85
N ILE A 27 8.24 3.75 5.55
CA ILE A 27 7.83 4.09 4.17
C ILE A 27 8.57 5.33 3.67
N GLN A 28 8.68 6.37 4.50
CA GLN A 28 9.38 7.59 4.11
C GLN A 28 10.86 7.33 3.80
N GLN A 29 11.53 6.53 4.64
CA GLN A 29 12.92 6.12 4.41
C GLN A 29 13.07 5.36 3.08
N LEU A 30 12.15 4.44 2.76
CA LEU A 30 12.18 3.70 1.50
C LEU A 30 11.92 4.61 0.29
N VAL A 31 10.98 5.57 0.40
CA VAL A 31 10.75 6.59 -0.64
C VAL A 31 12.03 7.39 -0.89
N ASP A 32 12.67 7.87 0.17
CA ASP A 32 13.86 8.71 0.06
C ASP A 32 15.07 7.91 -0.46
N GLN A 33 15.17 6.64 -0.09
CA GLN A 33 16.15 5.73 -0.68
C GLN A 33 15.93 5.56 -2.18
N ARG A 34 14.74 5.11 -2.62
CA ARG A 34 14.47 4.85 -4.04
C ARG A 34 14.52 6.11 -4.91
N ASN A 35 14.16 7.27 -4.36
CA ASN A 35 14.31 8.54 -5.05
C ASN A 35 15.77 8.96 -5.24
N ARG A 36 16.66 8.63 -4.29
CA ARG A 36 18.10 8.87 -4.43
C ARG A 36 18.72 7.93 -5.45
N GLU A 37 18.28 6.66 -5.48
CA GLU A 37 18.81 5.62 -6.37
C GLU A 37 18.35 5.79 -7.84
N GLY A 38 17.19 6.41 -8.08
CA GLY A 38 16.61 6.47 -9.43
C GLY A 38 17.39 7.26 -10.49
N GLY A 39 18.30 8.17 -10.09
CA GLY A 39 19.16 8.90 -11.02
C GLY A 39 18.42 9.93 -11.92
N PRO A 40 19.10 10.45 -12.97
CA PRO A 40 18.54 11.47 -13.86
C PRO A 40 17.35 10.95 -14.68
N GLY A 41 16.23 11.67 -14.63
CA GLY A 41 15.00 11.28 -15.34
C GLY A 41 14.06 10.37 -14.53
N HIS A 42 14.44 10.00 -13.31
CA HIS A 42 13.58 9.25 -12.40
C HIS A 42 12.32 10.02 -12.03
N ARG A 43 11.18 9.36 -12.16
CA ARG A 43 9.93 9.90 -11.63
C ARG A 43 9.99 9.85 -10.10
N ARG A 44 9.89 11.01 -9.48
CA ARG A 44 9.82 11.13 -8.01
C ARG A 44 8.67 10.29 -7.47
N LEU A 45 9.00 9.38 -6.56
CA LEU A 45 8.09 8.56 -5.79
C LEU A 45 7.62 9.31 -4.55
N TYR A 46 6.37 9.04 -4.17
CA TYR A 46 5.76 9.52 -2.94
C TYR A 46 5.27 8.32 -2.11
N PRO A 47 5.00 8.49 -0.80
CA PRO A 47 4.51 7.40 0.05
C PRO A 47 3.28 6.68 -0.52
N ARG A 48 2.39 7.42 -1.19
CA ARG A 48 1.22 6.86 -1.89
C ARG A 48 1.62 5.86 -2.97
N ASP A 49 2.63 6.15 -3.77
CA ASP A 49 3.06 5.23 -4.83
C ASP A 49 3.53 3.90 -4.21
N LEU A 50 4.24 3.93 -3.08
CA LEU A 50 4.62 2.70 -2.36
C LEU A 50 3.44 1.97 -1.73
N HIS A 51 2.44 2.68 -1.22
CA HIS A 51 1.21 2.03 -0.74
C HIS A 51 0.47 1.29 -1.87
N GLU A 52 0.38 1.91 -3.04
CA GLU A 52 -0.26 1.32 -4.22
C GLU A 52 0.57 0.14 -4.76
N GLU A 53 1.91 0.24 -4.76
CA GLU A 53 2.80 -0.87 -5.12
C GLU A 53 2.65 -2.07 -4.16
N ALA A 54 2.67 -1.83 -2.85
CA ALA A 54 2.50 -2.88 -1.85
C ALA A 54 1.16 -3.61 -2.00
N LEU A 55 0.08 -2.88 -2.27
CA LEU A 55 -1.24 -3.46 -2.54
C LEU A 55 -1.25 -4.30 -3.81
N ARG A 56 -0.67 -3.79 -4.91
CA ARG A 56 -0.55 -4.55 -6.17
C ARG A 56 0.22 -5.86 -5.97
N GLU A 57 1.32 -5.81 -5.22
CA GLU A 57 2.13 -6.99 -4.95
C GLU A 57 1.35 -8.03 -4.14
N LEU A 58 0.67 -7.63 -3.06
CA LEU A 58 -0.13 -8.56 -2.27
C LEU A 58 -1.27 -9.17 -3.08
N ILE A 59 -1.99 -8.35 -3.86
CA ILE A 59 -3.09 -8.82 -4.73
C ILE A 59 -2.56 -9.81 -5.75
N GLY A 60 -1.48 -9.48 -6.46
CA GLY A 60 -0.88 -10.38 -7.45
C GLY A 60 -0.42 -11.71 -6.85
N ARG A 61 0.13 -11.71 -5.63
CA ARG A 61 0.52 -12.93 -4.91
C ARG A 61 -0.69 -13.80 -4.54
N ALA A 62 -1.75 -13.19 -4.02
CA ALA A 62 -2.99 -13.89 -3.72
C ALA A 62 -3.64 -14.48 -4.98
N GLU A 63 -3.67 -13.72 -6.09
CA GLU A 63 -4.18 -14.17 -7.39
C GLU A 63 -3.32 -15.31 -7.98
N ALA A 64 -2.02 -15.34 -7.69
CA ALA A 64 -1.13 -16.44 -8.05
C ALA A 64 -1.31 -17.71 -7.17
N GLY A 65 -2.25 -17.67 -6.20
CA GLY A 65 -2.54 -18.80 -5.31
C GLY A 65 -1.58 -18.92 -4.12
N GLU A 66 -0.81 -17.88 -3.81
CA GLU A 66 0.06 -17.88 -2.63
C GLU A 66 -0.77 -17.82 -1.34
N ALA A 67 -0.40 -18.64 -0.34
CA ALA A 67 -1.03 -18.60 0.97
C ALA A 67 -0.62 -17.32 1.72
N ILE A 68 -1.56 -16.38 1.87
CA ILE A 68 -1.33 -15.12 2.58
C ILE A 68 -1.74 -15.25 4.04
N LEU A 69 -0.78 -15.00 4.94
CA LEU A 69 -1.07 -14.82 6.36
C LEU A 69 -1.41 -13.35 6.63
N PHE A 70 -2.68 -13.08 6.94
CA PHE A 70 -3.14 -11.72 7.24
C PHE A 70 -2.83 -11.32 8.67
N LEU A 71 -2.23 -10.13 8.82
CA LEU A 71 -1.93 -9.53 10.11
C LEU A 71 -3.20 -8.98 10.77
N ALA A 72 -3.31 -9.20 12.07
CA ALA A 72 -4.33 -8.54 12.87
C ALA A 72 -4.07 -7.03 12.87
N PRO A 73 -5.07 -6.20 12.50
CA PRO A 73 -4.89 -4.77 12.49
C PRO A 73 -4.65 -4.25 13.93
N PRO A 74 -3.75 -3.28 14.12
CA PRO A 74 -3.52 -2.73 15.45
C PRO A 74 -4.80 -2.08 15.99
N SER A 75 -5.05 -2.22 17.29
CA SER A 75 -6.24 -1.67 17.98
C SER A 75 -6.21 -0.13 18.12
N ALA A 76 -5.34 0.55 17.38
CA ALA A 76 -5.11 1.97 17.52
C ALA A 76 -6.39 2.78 17.25
N LYS A 77 -6.66 3.75 18.15
CA LYS A 77 -7.81 4.66 18.03
C LYS A 77 -7.70 5.61 16.84
N VAL A 78 -6.48 5.91 16.39
CA VAL A 78 -6.23 6.85 15.29
C VAL A 78 -6.13 6.09 13.98
N ARG A 79 -7.05 6.39 13.05
CA ARG A 79 -7.01 5.89 11.68
C ARG A 79 -6.50 6.99 10.77
N LYS A 80 -5.61 6.65 9.83
CA LYS A 80 -5.21 7.55 8.75
C LYS A 80 -6.00 7.22 7.49
N SER A 81 -6.31 8.27 6.74
CA SER A 81 -6.96 8.17 5.44
C SER A 81 -5.93 8.08 4.33
N PHE A 82 -6.04 7.05 3.52
CA PHE A 82 -5.22 6.80 2.35
C PHE A 82 -6.09 6.94 1.12
N TRP A 83 -5.56 7.60 0.11
CA TRP A 83 -6.19 7.65 -1.20
C TRP A 83 -5.42 6.75 -2.14
N ILE A 84 -6.13 5.77 -2.70
CA ILE A 84 -5.58 4.76 -3.60
C ILE A 84 -6.41 4.74 -4.89
N ASP A 85 -5.85 4.13 -5.91
CA ASP A 85 -6.59 3.80 -7.13
C ASP A 85 -7.84 2.95 -6.82
N GLN A 86 -8.94 3.21 -7.52
CA GLN A 86 -10.22 2.55 -7.29
C GLN A 86 -10.16 1.05 -7.57
N ASP A 87 -9.41 0.61 -8.57
CA ASP A 87 -9.28 -0.81 -8.88
C ASP A 87 -8.50 -1.54 -7.78
N LEU A 88 -7.50 -0.86 -7.19
CA LEU A 88 -6.82 -1.38 -6.01
C LEU A 88 -7.76 -1.49 -4.81
N LYS A 89 -8.65 -0.51 -4.62
CA LYS A 89 -9.67 -0.62 -3.58
C LYS A 89 -10.59 -1.83 -3.83
N HIS A 90 -11.01 -2.05 -5.06
CA HIS A 90 -11.82 -3.23 -5.40
C HIS A 90 -11.06 -4.55 -5.13
N GLY A 91 -9.78 -4.62 -5.46
CA GLY A 91 -8.93 -5.77 -5.13
C GLY A 91 -8.81 -6.00 -3.63
N VAL A 92 -8.62 -4.93 -2.85
CA VAL A 92 -8.63 -5.00 -1.38
C VAL A 92 -9.96 -5.48 -0.83
N ASP A 93 -11.08 -4.96 -1.35
CA ASP A 93 -12.42 -5.37 -0.95
C ASP A 93 -12.64 -6.86 -1.24
N ARG A 94 -12.22 -7.33 -2.41
CA ARG A 94 -12.32 -8.74 -2.82
C ARG A 94 -11.54 -9.65 -1.88
N LEU A 95 -10.25 -9.36 -1.65
CA LEU A 95 -9.41 -10.15 -0.73
C LEU A 95 -9.98 -10.18 0.69
N ALA A 96 -10.47 -9.04 1.18
CA ALA A 96 -11.09 -8.98 2.49
C ALA A 96 -12.30 -9.93 2.60
N THR A 97 -13.16 -9.95 1.58
CA THR A 97 -14.31 -10.85 1.52
C THR A 97 -13.92 -12.31 1.38
N GLU A 98 -13.03 -12.65 0.45
CA GLU A 98 -12.62 -14.03 0.16
C GLU A 98 -11.95 -14.71 1.37
N HIS A 99 -11.11 -13.96 2.10
CA HIS A 99 -10.38 -14.48 3.25
C HIS A 99 -11.07 -14.23 4.59
N GLY A 100 -12.26 -13.60 4.60
CA GLY A 100 -12.99 -13.30 5.83
C GLY A 100 -12.24 -12.34 6.79
N VAL A 101 -11.44 -11.42 6.24
CA VAL A 101 -10.64 -10.45 6.99
C VAL A 101 -11.12 -9.02 6.75
N THR A 102 -10.60 -8.06 7.52
CA THR A 102 -10.94 -6.65 7.31
C THR A 102 -10.08 -6.03 6.19
N ARG A 103 -10.60 -5.00 5.51
CA ARG A 103 -9.80 -4.17 4.57
C ARG A 103 -8.51 -3.64 5.22
N THR A 104 -8.59 -3.29 6.51
CA THR A 104 -7.42 -2.87 7.28
C THR A 104 -6.40 -3.98 7.40
N ALA A 105 -6.81 -5.22 7.68
CA ALA A 105 -5.92 -6.36 7.74
C ALA A 105 -5.20 -6.56 6.40
N VAL A 106 -5.93 -6.50 5.28
CA VAL A 106 -5.32 -6.56 3.93
C VAL A 106 -4.29 -5.44 3.75
N PHE A 107 -4.66 -4.19 4.04
CA PHE A 107 -3.78 -3.04 3.86
C PHE A 107 -2.52 -3.12 4.72
N VAL A 108 -2.65 -3.45 6.01
CA VAL A 108 -1.51 -3.61 6.92
C VAL A 108 -0.62 -4.77 6.51
N THR A 109 -1.21 -5.90 6.07
CA THR A 109 -0.46 -7.06 5.59
C THR A 109 0.35 -6.72 4.33
N ALA A 110 -0.27 -6.06 3.36
CA ALA A 110 0.39 -5.67 2.11
C ALA A 110 1.62 -4.81 2.41
N LEU A 111 1.42 -3.80 3.25
CA LEU A 111 2.42 -2.85 3.65
C LEU A 111 3.57 -3.47 4.46
N HIS A 112 3.25 -4.34 5.43
CA HIS A 112 4.25 -5.02 6.25
C HIS A 112 5.12 -5.95 5.41
N THR A 113 4.48 -6.86 4.66
CA THR A 113 5.19 -7.84 3.85
C THR A 113 6.01 -7.18 2.74
N TYR A 114 5.53 -6.06 2.18
CA TYR A 114 6.30 -5.27 1.22
C TYR A 114 7.56 -4.70 1.87
N LEU A 115 7.47 -4.03 3.02
CA LEU A 115 8.64 -3.49 3.72
C LEU A 115 9.66 -4.57 4.10
N GLU A 116 9.19 -5.72 4.61
CA GLU A 116 10.08 -6.85 4.93
C GLU A 116 10.86 -7.32 3.71
N ARG A 117 10.20 -7.41 2.55
CA ARG A 117 10.82 -7.85 1.29
C ARG A 117 11.79 -6.83 0.71
N GLN A 118 11.54 -5.53 0.92
CA GLN A 118 12.46 -4.46 0.50
C GLN A 118 13.67 -4.34 1.44
N GLN A 119 13.56 -4.82 2.68
CA GLN A 119 14.66 -4.84 3.66
C GLN A 119 15.42 -6.17 3.68
N ALA A 120 14.82 -7.25 3.19
CA ALA A 120 15.49 -8.53 3.05
C ALA A 120 16.63 -8.40 2.02
N PRO A 121 17.90 -8.67 2.39
CA PRO A 121 18.96 -8.76 1.41
C PRO A 121 18.61 -9.88 0.44
N SER A 122 18.53 -9.58 -0.85
CA SER A 122 18.46 -10.58 -1.91
C SER A 122 19.56 -11.62 -1.65
N SER A 123 19.16 -12.80 -1.18
CA SER A 123 20.07 -13.92 -0.95
C SER A 123 20.39 -14.63 -2.25
#